data_AF-B3T2Y7-F1
#
_entry.id   AF-B3T2Y7-F1
#
_cell.length_a   1.000
_cell.length_b   1.000
_cell.length_c   1.000
_cell.angle_alpha   90.00
_cell.angle_beta   90.00
_cell.angle_gamma   90.00
#
_symmetry.space_group_name_H-M   'P 1'
#
loop_
_entity.id
_entity.type
_entity.pdbx_description
1 polymer ?
#
loop_
_entity_poly.entity_id
_entity_poly.type
_entity_poly.pdbx_seq_one_letter_code
_entity_poly.pdbx_strand_id
1 'polypeptide(L)'
;MDYVPITSKDQKEMLAKIGINSIDDLVGDVKPRCGKLNLPPPMSEMELVQHVTALSEKNKIPRYFVGGGSYNHYSPAVISHMILRGEFLTAYTPYQPEVSQGSLQAIYEFQSYICLLTGMDVANASLYDGASALAEAMLLSSSHLRRNRVFVSKGLNPRYLQVLKTYCEGAEIEISDKIDEKTACVIAQYPDFFGNIEDLQTLADEAKKVGALFVTCITELTSLAILKPPANFGSDIVVGEGQSLGIPISYGGPYLGFIAVKQDLLKKLPGRIVGLTTDDKGNEGFVLTFRAREQDIRRGRATSNITTNQALLALSATIYLAAMGKDGLINVAKASYKQAHILHEKLKEVGFESLNDKPFYNEFVVKATKPSEEILSSLLKKNILGGINLGENKLLVCCTENNSAQDIEDYVSTVND
;
A
#
# COMPACT_ATOMS: atom_id res chain seq x y z
N MET A 1 -8.16 17.18 30.35
CA MET A 1 -7.40 16.04 30.89
C MET A 1 -5.93 16.33 30.61
N ASP A 2 -5.05 16.26 31.60
CA ASP A 2 -3.63 16.50 31.35
C ASP A 2 -3.01 15.25 30.69
N TYR A 3 -2.31 15.47 29.58
CA TYR A 3 -1.62 14.39 28.86
C TYR A 3 -0.43 13.82 29.66
N VAL A 4 0.19 14.67 30.49
CA VAL A 4 1.29 14.27 31.36
C VAL A 4 0.71 13.68 32.65
N PRO A 5 0.93 12.39 32.95
CA PRO A 5 0.35 11.75 34.13
C PRO A 5 1.05 12.16 35.44
N ILE A 6 2.18 12.84 35.35
CA ILE A 6 3.02 13.22 36.49
C ILE A 6 2.40 14.41 37.22
N THR A 7 2.01 14.21 38.47
CA THR A 7 1.41 15.26 39.31
C THR A 7 2.47 16.22 39.85
N SER A 8 2.05 17.39 40.36
CA SER A 8 2.97 18.30 41.05
C SER A 8 3.62 17.69 42.30
N LYS A 9 2.99 16.67 42.91
CA LYS A 9 3.58 15.91 44.02
C LYS A 9 4.71 15.02 43.51
N ASP A 10 4.44 14.24 42.46
CA ASP A 10 5.45 13.36 41.85
C ASP A 10 6.65 14.17 41.38
N GLN A 11 6.43 15.33 40.73
CA GLN A 11 7.50 16.24 40.32
C GLN A 11 8.38 16.66 41.50
N LYS A 12 7.79 17.08 42.63
CA LYS A 12 8.57 17.48 43.83
C LYS A 12 9.39 16.31 44.38
N GLU A 13 8.81 15.13 44.47
CA GLU A 13 9.49 13.93 44.97
C GLU A 13 10.65 13.53 44.05
N MET A 14 10.45 13.58 42.72
CA MET A 14 11.47 13.28 41.72
C MET A 14 12.61 14.30 41.75
N LEU A 15 12.31 15.61 41.82
CA LEU A 15 13.31 16.69 41.87
C LEU A 15 14.16 16.59 43.15
N ALA A 16 13.52 16.38 44.30
CA ALA A 16 14.21 16.18 45.57
C ALA A 16 15.13 14.94 45.53
N LYS A 17 14.70 13.86 44.86
CA LYS A 17 15.49 12.63 44.73
C LYS A 17 16.78 12.82 43.93
N ILE A 18 16.77 13.69 42.92
CA ILE A 18 17.96 13.99 42.10
C ILE A 18 18.73 15.24 42.60
N GLY A 19 18.27 15.87 43.69
CA GLY A 19 18.98 16.94 44.37
C GLY A 19 18.90 18.32 43.71
N ILE A 20 17.83 18.58 42.94
CA ILE A 20 17.61 19.88 42.27
C ILE A 20 16.27 20.48 42.70
N ASN A 21 16.08 21.79 42.49
CA ASN A 21 14.91 22.52 43.00
C ASN A 21 13.84 22.77 41.94
N SER A 22 14.19 22.69 40.65
CA SER A 22 13.28 22.99 39.55
C SER A 22 13.59 22.19 38.27
N ILE A 23 12.63 22.18 37.33
CA ILE A 23 12.89 21.68 35.97
C ILE A 23 13.91 22.55 35.24
N ASP A 24 13.94 23.86 35.51
CA ASP A 24 14.93 24.77 34.92
C ASP A 24 16.36 24.40 35.37
N ASP A 25 16.53 23.96 36.63
CA ASP A 25 17.82 23.44 37.12
C ASP A 25 18.24 22.17 36.36
N LEU A 26 17.27 21.32 35.95
CA LEU A 26 17.51 20.08 35.21
C LEU A 26 17.99 20.34 33.77
N VAL A 27 17.46 21.39 33.14
CA VAL A 27 17.71 21.69 31.72
C VAL A 27 18.58 22.92 31.52
N GLY A 28 19.12 23.53 32.59
CA GLY A 28 19.84 24.81 32.54
C GLY A 28 21.04 24.83 31.59
N ASP A 29 21.70 23.68 31.39
CA ASP A 29 22.82 23.54 30.45
C ASP A 29 22.37 23.35 28.99
N VAL A 30 21.07 23.10 28.76
CA VAL A 30 20.49 22.94 27.43
C VAL A 30 20.25 24.32 26.83
N LYS A 31 21.02 24.67 25.80
CA LYS A 31 20.76 25.88 25.00
C LYS A 31 19.60 25.60 24.03
N PRO A 32 18.42 26.22 24.22
CA PRO A 32 17.29 25.95 23.35
C PRO A 32 17.58 26.49 21.94
N ARG A 33 17.21 25.71 20.91
CA ARG A 33 17.39 26.10 19.50
C ARG A 33 16.38 27.18 19.06
N CYS A 34 15.30 27.34 19.79
CA CYS A 34 14.24 28.32 19.54
C CYS A 34 13.76 28.94 20.86
N GLY A 35 13.26 30.18 20.80
CA GLY A 35 12.58 30.82 21.92
C GLY A 35 11.16 30.30 22.13
N LYS A 36 10.30 31.11 22.76
CA LYS A 36 8.88 30.80 22.91
C LYS A 36 8.25 30.56 21.54
N LEU A 37 7.59 29.42 21.38
CA LEU A 37 6.88 29.09 20.14
C LEU A 37 5.66 30.01 20.00
N ASN A 38 5.49 30.61 18.81
CA ASN A 38 4.33 31.43 18.46
C ASN A 38 3.15 30.52 18.05
N LEU A 39 2.53 29.88 19.03
CA LEU A 39 1.39 28.98 18.83
C LEU A 39 0.07 29.66 19.26
N PRO A 40 -1.07 29.28 18.67
CA PRO A 40 -2.38 29.64 19.21
C PRO A 40 -2.53 29.21 20.67
N PRO A 41 -3.47 29.84 21.42
CA PRO A 41 -3.81 29.38 22.76
C PRO A 41 -4.20 27.89 22.76
N PRO A 42 -3.89 27.15 23.83
CA PRO A 42 -4.29 25.75 23.95
C PRO A 42 -5.82 25.64 23.97
N MET A 43 -6.34 24.65 23.28
CA MET A 43 -7.75 24.26 23.34
C MET A 43 -7.95 23.19 24.41
N SER A 44 -9.07 23.21 25.10
CA SER A 44 -9.54 22.05 25.85
C SER A 44 -9.82 20.88 24.88
N GLU A 45 -9.89 19.67 25.43
CA GLU A 45 -10.21 18.47 24.64
C GLU A 45 -11.55 18.60 23.89
N MET A 46 -12.56 19.17 24.55
CA MET A 46 -13.88 19.40 23.94
C MET A 46 -13.80 20.38 22.77
N GLU A 47 -13.10 21.50 22.94
CA GLU A 47 -12.88 22.49 21.88
C GLU A 47 -12.07 21.91 20.72
N LEU A 48 -11.06 21.08 21.02
CA LEU A 48 -10.24 20.42 20.01
C LEU A 48 -11.09 19.45 19.16
N VAL A 49 -11.92 18.62 19.78
CA VAL A 49 -12.81 17.71 19.05
C VAL A 49 -13.79 18.49 18.17
N GLN A 50 -14.41 19.55 18.70
CA GLN A 50 -15.30 20.42 17.91
C GLN A 50 -14.57 21.07 16.73
N HIS A 51 -13.37 21.59 16.98
CA HIS A 51 -12.56 22.27 15.97
C HIS A 51 -12.16 21.31 14.83
N VAL A 52 -11.63 20.13 15.16
CA VAL A 52 -11.21 19.13 14.17
C VAL A 52 -12.43 18.56 13.42
N THR A 53 -13.55 18.35 14.09
CA THR A 53 -14.80 17.91 13.44
C THR A 53 -15.27 18.94 12.42
N ALA A 54 -15.33 20.22 12.79
CA ALA A 54 -15.72 21.30 11.88
C ALA A 54 -14.75 21.47 10.70
N LEU A 55 -13.46 21.15 10.87
CA LEU A 55 -12.51 21.08 9.76
C LEU A 55 -12.80 19.89 8.83
N SER A 56 -13.11 18.73 9.40
CA SER A 56 -13.40 17.52 8.63
C SER A 56 -14.66 17.64 7.77
N GLU A 57 -15.69 18.36 8.26
CA GLU A 57 -16.96 18.61 7.56
C GLU A 57 -16.81 19.51 6.33
N LYS A 58 -15.66 20.17 6.15
CA LYS A 58 -15.34 20.91 4.92
C LYS A 58 -15.01 19.98 3.76
N ASN A 59 -14.62 18.74 4.04
CA ASN A 59 -14.37 17.73 3.03
C ASN A 59 -15.70 17.23 2.46
N LYS A 60 -15.71 16.93 1.17
CA LYS A 60 -16.83 16.24 0.52
C LYS A 60 -16.46 14.77 0.34
N ILE A 61 -17.39 13.87 0.63
CA ILE A 61 -17.27 12.44 0.35
C ILE A 61 -18.01 12.19 -0.97
N PRO A 62 -17.30 12.07 -2.11
CA PRO A 62 -17.91 11.81 -3.40
C PRO A 62 -18.19 10.32 -3.59
N ARG A 63 -18.91 10.03 -4.67
CA ARG A 63 -18.94 8.69 -5.25
C ARG A 63 -17.70 8.50 -6.11
N TYR A 64 -16.94 7.44 -5.85
CA TYR A 64 -15.63 7.22 -6.46
C TYR A 64 -15.77 6.32 -7.69
N PHE A 65 -15.43 6.87 -8.85
CA PHE A 65 -15.13 6.14 -10.08
C PHE A 65 -13.68 6.36 -10.53
N VAL A 66 -12.88 6.89 -9.61
CA VAL A 66 -11.44 7.10 -9.75
C VAL A 66 -10.70 5.93 -9.11
N GLY A 67 -9.73 5.38 -9.85
CA GLY A 67 -8.81 4.36 -9.38
C GLY A 67 -7.36 4.85 -9.47
N GLY A 68 -6.54 4.14 -10.24
CA GLY A 68 -5.14 4.49 -10.50
C GLY A 68 -4.23 4.25 -9.31
N GLY A 69 -4.42 3.12 -8.62
CA GLY A 69 -3.65 2.71 -7.44
C GLY A 69 -4.26 3.07 -6.09
N SER A 70 -5.53 3.49 -6.07
CA SER A 70 -6.28 3.81 -4.84
C SER A 70 -7.76 3.54 -5.08
N TYR A 71 -8.35 2.60 -4.36
CA TYR A 71 -9.62 2.00 -4.72
C TYR A 71 -10.61 2.04 -3.56
N ASN A 72 -11.83 2.48 -3.83
CA ASN A 72 -12.87 2.59 -2.80
C ASN A 72 -13.51 1.23 -2.51
N HIS A 73 -12.87 0.40 -1.69
CA HIS A 73 -13.41 -0.88 -1.23
C HIS A 73 -14.19 -0.76 0.07
N TYR A 74 -15.14 -1.67 0.29
CA TYR A 74 -15.87 -1.75 1.56
C TYR A 74 -14.90 -2.20 2.67
N SER A 75 -14.92 -1.50 3.81
CA SER A 75 -14.18 -1.89 5.01
C SER A 75 -15.17 -2.44 6.06
N PRO A 76 -15.18 -3.77 6.31
CA PRO A 76 -16.00 -4.36 7.36
C PRO A 76 -15.75 -3.74 8.73
N ALA A 77 -16.82 -3.44 9.48
CA ALA A 77 -16.75 -2.79 10.79
C ALA A 77 -15.89 -3.56 11.82
N VAL A 78 -15.72 -4.87 11.67
CA VAL A 78 -14.83 -5.68 12.52
C VAL A 78 -13.39 -5.19 12.47
N ILE A 79 -12.93 -4.63 11.34
CA ILE A 79 -11.56 -4.13 11.19
C ILE A 79 -11.32 -2.96 12.14
N SER A 80 -12.14 -1.90 12.07
CA SER A 80 -11.97 -0.72 12.93
C SER A 80 -12.11 -1.08 14.41
N HIS A 81 -13.01 -1.98 14.77
CA HIS A 81 -13.12 -2.46 16.16
C HIS A 81 -11.87 -3.19 16.64
N MET A 82 -11.26 -4.02 15.80
CA MET A 82 -10.12 -4.84 16.19
C MET A 82 -8.81 -4.05 16.22
N ILE A 83 -8.56 -3.17 15.24
CA ILE A 83 -7.30 -2.42 15.18
C ILE A 83 -7.22 -1.30 16.24
N LEU A 84 -8.36 -0.87 16.80
CA LEU A 84 -8.40 0.12 17.88
C LEU A 84 -8.15 -0.49 19.28
N ARG A 85 -8.01 -1.81 19.38
CA ARG A 85 -7.67 -2.47 20.65
C ARG A 85 -6.26 -2.05 21.08
N GLY A 86 -6.10 -1.71 22.36
CA GLY A 86 -4.88 -1.10 22.90
C GLY A 86 -3.62 -1.94 22.68
N GLU A 87 -3.74 -3.26 22.75
CA GLU A 87 -2.68 -4.24 22.52
C GLU A 87 -2.14 -4.27 21.07
N PHE A 88 -2.90 -3.76 20.11
CA PHE A 88 -2.45 -3.59 18.73
C PHE A 88 -2.09 -2.15 18.42
N LEU A 89 -2.92 -1.20 18.85
CA LEU A 89 -2.76 0.22 18.51
C LEU A 89 -1.57 0.87 19.21
N THR A 90 -1.30 0.51 20.46
CA THR A 90 -0.25 1.16 21.27
C THR A 90 1.05 0.37 21.32
N ALA A 91 1.02 -0.91 20.90
CA ALA A 91 2.21 -1.74 20.81
C ALA A 91 3.15 -1.24 19.70
N TYR A 92 4.46 -1.37 19.95
CA TYR A 92 5.48 -1.08 18.94
C TYR A 92 6.05 -2.37 18.35
N THR A 93 7.18 -2.27 17.63
CA THR A 93 7.84 -3.44 17.02
C THR A 93 7.98 -4.58 18.03
N PRO A 94 7.55 -5.82 17.70
CA PRO A 94 7.52 -6.95 18.63
C PRO A 94 8.93 -7.54 18.86
N TYR A 95 9.82 -6.76 19.48
CA TYR A 95 11.19 -7.16 19.80
C TYR A 95 11.26 -8.20 20.93
N GLN A 96 10.25 -8.23 21.80
CA GLN A 96 10.13 -9.16 22.93
C GLN A 96 9.07 -10.22 22.56
N PRO A 97 9.46 -11.31 21.86
CA PRO A 97 8.50 -12.24 21.27
C PRO A 97 7.60 -12.91 22.31
N GLU A 98 8.10 -13.19 23.51
CA GLU A 98 7.40 -13.87 24.60
C GLU A 98 6.14 -13.12 25.06
N VAL A 99 6.12 -11.80 24.88
CA VAL A 99 5.00 -10.91 25.24
C VAL A 99 4.33 -10.28 24.02
N SER A 100 4.62 -10.78 22.82
CA SER A 100 4.13 -10.23 21.54
C SER A 100 3.58 -11.29 20.56
N GLN A 101 3.29 -12.50 21.03
CA GLN A 101 2.86 -13.61 20.17
C GLN A 101 1.62 -13.31 19.33
N GLY A 102 0.63 -12.57 19.84
CA GLY A 102 -0.56 -12.21 19.08
C GLY A 102 -0.25 -11.34 17.85
N SER A 103 0.56 -10.30 18.02
CA SER A 103 1.00 -9.44 16.91
C SER A 103 1.90 -10.19 15.94
N LEU A 104 2.79 -11.05 16.44
CA LEU A 104 3.68 -11.85 15.60
C LEU A 104 2.90 -12.87 14.77
N GLN A 105 1.92 -13.56 15.36
CA GLN A 105 1.03 -14.46 14.64
C GLN A 105 0.25 -13.72 13.55
N ALA A 106 -0.34 -12.56 13.86
CA ALA A 106 -1.07 -11.78 12.85
C ALA A 106 -0.17 -11.36 11.67
N ILE A 107 1.08 -11.01 11.94
CA ILE A 107 2.07 -10.71 10.88
C ILE A 107 2.44 -11.98 10.09
N TYR A 108 2.57 -13.13 10.75
CA TYR A 108 2.84 -14.40 10.08
C TYR A 108 1.67 -14.81 9.16
N GLU A 109 0.43 -14.59 9.61
CA GLU A 109 -0.78 -14.79 8.82
C GLU A 109 -0.85 -13.82 7.64
N PHE A 110 -0.54 -12.53 7.83
CA PHE A 110 -0.39 -11.57 6.74
C PHE A 110 0.56 -12.09 5.65
N GLN A 111 1.78 -12.50 6.05
CA GLN A 111 2.77 -13.04 5.13
C GLN A 111 2.23 -14.26 4.38
N SER A 112 1.55 -15.16 5.10
CA SER A 112 0.95 -16.38 4.53
C SER A 112 -0.12 -16.04 3.49
N TYR A 113 -1.01 -15.09 3.77
CA TYR A 113 -2.04 -14.66 2.81
C TYR A 113 -1.44 -14.00 1.58
N ILE A 114 -0.41 -13.16 1.72
CA ILE A 114 0.30 -12.58 0.57
C ILE A 114 0.94 -13.69 -0.27
N CYS A 115 1.59 -14.68 0.34
CA CYS A 115 2.12 -15.84 -0.38
C CYS A 115 1.01 -16.62 -1.12
N LEU A 116 -0.15 -16.85 -0.49
CA LEU A 116 -1.28 -17.54 -1.12
C LEU A 116 -1.86 -16.78 -2.32
N LEU A 117 -2.01 -15.46 -2.23
CA LEU A 117 -2.54 -14.62 -3.32
C LEU A 117 -1.56 -14.51 -4.48
N THR A 118 -0.26 -14.39 -4.19
CA THR A 118 0.77 -14.16 -5.20
C THR A 118 1.38 -15.45 -5.76
N GLY A 119 1.22 -16.57 -5.04
CA GLY A 119 1.87 -17.85 -5.28
C GLY A 119 3.37 -17.86 -4.94
N MET A 120 3.85 -16.85 -4.21
CA MET A 120 5.26 -16.73 -3.81
C MET A 120 5.58 -17.56 -2.56
N ASP A 121 6.87 -17.76 -2.31
CA ASP A 121 7.33 -18.61 -1.22
C ASP A 121 7.42 -17.83 0.10
N VAL A 122 7.91 -16.58 0.07
CA VAL A 122 8.06 -15.74 1.26
C VAL A 122 7.63 -14.31 1.01
N ALA A 123 6.85 -13.75 1.93
CA ALA A 123 6.50 -12.33 2.00
C ALA A 123 7.13 -11.67 3.24
N ASN A 124 7.37 -10.37 3.15
CA ASN A 124 7.80 -9.59 4.31
C ASN A 124 6.61 -9.11 5.16
N ALA A 125 6.92 -8.54 6.32
CA ALA A 125 5.95 -7.95 7.24
C ALA A 125 5.69 -6.47 6.88
N SER A 126 5.28 -6.22 5.63
CA SER A 126 4.95 -4.92 5.02
C SER A 126 6.08 -3.92 4.75
N LEU A 127 5.77 -2.96 3.88
CA LEU A 127 6.51 -1.77 3.46
C LEU A 127 5.58 -0.54 3.52
N TYR A 128 6.07 0.64 3.13
CA TYR A 128 5.32 1.90 3.27
C TYR A 128 4.09 2.01 2.36
N ASP A 129 4.25 1.63 1.09
CA ASP A 129 3.24 1.66 0.03
C ASP A 129 3.71 0.79 -1.15
N GLY A 130 2.85 0.54 -2.14
CA GLY A 130 3.23 -0.24 -3.32
C GLY A 130 4.35 0.38 -4.17
N ALA A 131 4.50 1.70 -4.18
CA ALA A 131 5.49 2.39 -5.01
C ALA A 131 6.92 2.23 -4.46
N SER A 132 7.08 2.41 -3.15
CA SER A 132 8.31 2.13 -2.42
C SER A 132 8.64 0.64 -2.43
N ALA A 133 7.62 -0.25 -2.36
CA ALA A 133 7.83 -1.68 -2.53
C ALA A 133 8.43 -2.03 -3.90
N LEU A 134 7.95 -1.40 -4.97
CA LEU A 134 8.52 -1.56 -6.31
C LEU A 134 9.99 -1.09 -6.39
N ALA A 135 10.30 0.05 -5.78
CA ALA A 135 11.67 0.53 -5.69
C ALA A 135 12.58 -0.42 -4.90
N GLU A 136 12.08 -1.03 -3.82
CA GLU A 136 12.82 -2.03 -3.05
C GLU A 136 13.08 -3.32 -3.86
N ALA A 137 12.11 -3.79 -4.66
CA ALA A 137 12.32 -4.94 -5.55
C ALA A 137 13.42 -4.66 -6.59
N MET A 138 13.46 -3.43 -7.12
CA MET A 138 14.54 -2.98 -7.98
C MET A 138 15.90 -3.02 -7.27
N LEU A 139 16.01 -2.40 -6.08
CA LEU A 139 17.26 -2.36 -5.31
C LEU A 139 17.74 -3.77 -4.94
N LEU A 140 16.82 -4.63 -4.52
CA LEU A 140 17.07 -6.05 -4.26
C LEU A 140 17.67 -6.72 -5.49
N SER A 141 17.04 -6.56 -6.66
CA SER A 141 17.48 -7.18 -7.92
C SER A 141 18.86 -6.69 -8.35
N SER A 142 19.08 -5.36 -8.32
CA SER A 142 20.36 -4.72 -8.64
C SER A 142 21.49 -5.22 -7.73
N SER A 143 21.25 -5.24 -6.42
CA SER A 143 22.22 -5.72 -5.43
C SER A 143 22.51 -7.21 -5.56
N HIS A 144 21.47 -8.02 -5.82
CA HIS A 144 21.60 -9.47 -5.94
C HIS A 144 22.43 -9.89 -7.14
N LEU A 145 22.12 -9.32 -8.31
CA LEU A 145 22.80 -9.66 -9.57
C LEU A 145 24.04 -8.80 -9.85
N ARG A 146 24.27 -7.75 -9.07
CA ARG A 146 25.34 -6.74 -9.27
C ARG A 146 25.26 -6.10 -10.65
N ARG A 147 24.05 -5.70 -11.01
CA ARG A 147 23.68 -5.14 -12.32
C ARG A 147 22.96 -3.82 -12.09
N ASN A 148 23.24 -2.82 -12.92
CA ASN A 148 22.74 -1.46 -12.72
C ASN A 148 21.74 -1.00 -13.78
N ARG A 149 21.13 -1.93 -14.54
CA ARG A 149 20.06 -1.61 -15.49
C ARG A 149 18.75 -2.25 -15.11
N VAL A 150 17.65 -1.58 -15.38
CA VAL A 150 16.31 -2.11 -15.20
C VAL A 150 15.47 -1.82 -16.43
N PHE A 151 14.59 -2.74 -16.78
CA PHE A 151 13.60 -2.51 -17.83
C PHE A 151 12.23 -2.33 -17.18
N VAL A 152 11.47 -1.34 -17.64
CA VAL A 152 10.11 -1.09 -17.16
C VAL A 152 9.16 -1.23 -18.34
N SER A 153 8.27 -2.23 -18.27
CA SER A 153 7.21 -2.41 -19.25
C SER A 153 6.29 -1.20 -19.31
N LYS A 154 5.70 -0.99 -20.49
CA LYS A 154 4.61 -0.02 -20.65
C LYS A 154 3.44 -0.39 -19.74
N GLY A 155 2.68 0.62 -19.32
CA GLY A 155 1.51 0.43 -18.46
C GLY A 155 1.82 0.36 -16.95
N LEU A 156 3.05 0.65 -16.51
CA LEU A 156 3.29 0.92 -15.09
C LEU A 156 2.61 2.23 -14.66
N ASN A 157 2.03 2.25 -13.46
CA ASN A 157 1.45 3.46 -12.88
C ASN A 157 2.46 4.63 -12.92
N PRO A 158 2.10 5.79 -13.51
CA PRO A 158 3.04 6.89 -13.72
C PRO A 158 3.59 7.46 -12.41
N ARG A 159 2.84 7.38 -11.30
CA ARG A 159 3.31 7.81 -9.97
C ARG A 159 4.32 6.81 -9.40
N TYR A 160 4.12 5.52 -9.62
CA TYR A 160 5.08 4.48 -9.22
C TYR A 160 6.37 4.62 -10.03
N LEU A 161 6.26 4.91 -11.33
CA LEU A 161 7.42 5.20 -12.18
C LEU A 161 8.20 6.44 -11.70
N GLN A 162 7.53 7.48 -11.20
CA GLN A 162 8.20 8.64 -10.61
C GLN A 162 8.99 8.27 -9.36
N VAL A 163 8.40 7.51 -8.43
CA VAL A 163 9.11 7.02 -7.25
C VAL A 163 10.29 6.14 -7.64
N LEU A 164 10.09 5.20 -8.57
CA LEU A 164 11.15 4.33 -9.08
C LEU A 164 12.33 5.14 -9.65
N LYS A 165 12.05 6.18 -10.47
CA LYS A 165 13.07 7.07 -11.03
C LYS A 165 13.86 7.80 -9.95
N THR A 166 13.21 8.29 -8.90
CA THR A 166 13.90 8.94 -7.77
C THR A 166 14.88 7.98 -7.08
N TYR A 167 14.49 6.72 -6.89
CA TYR A 167 15.38 5.71 -6.32
C TYR A 167 16.51 5.32 -7.27
N CYS A 168 16.23 5.23 -8.58
CA CYS A 168 17.24 5.00 -9.62
C CYS A 168 18.33 6.06 -9.58
N GLU A 169 17.95 7.34 -9.48
CA GLU A 169 18.89 8.46 -9.41
C GLU A 169 19.80 8.35 -8.19
N GLY A 170 19.24 8.08 -7.01
CA GLY A 170 20.00 7.92 -5.77
C GLY A 170 20.89 6.67 -5.72
N ALA A 171 20.56 5.63 -6.50
CA ALA A 171 21.28 4.35 -6.52
C ALA A 171 22.16 4.15 -7.78
N GLU A 172 22.23 5.14 -8.66
CA GLU A 172 22.94 5.08 -9.95
C GLU A 172 22.51 3.89 -10.83
N ILE A 173 21.19 3.63 -10.87
CA ILE A 173 20.57 2.58 -11.69
C ILE A 173 19.94 3.21 -12.95
N GLU A 174 20.25 2.68 -14.12
CA GLU A 174 19.73 3.12 -15.41
C GLU A 174 18.40 2.40 -15.74
N ILE A 175 17.35 3.15 -16.07
CA ILE A 175 16.15 2.59 -16.71
C ILE A 175 16.42 2.50 -18.22
N SER A 176 16.53 1.28 -18.74
CA SER A 176 16.85 0.98 -20.14
C SER A 176 15.60 0.62 -20.96
N ASP A 177 15.67 0.87 -22.26
CA ASP A 177 14.69 0.44 -23.27
C ASP A 177 14.95 -0.98 -23.78
N LYS A 178 16.03 -1.64 -23.30
CA LYS A 178 16.45 -2.97 -23.73
C LYS A 178 16.56 -3.94 -22.56
N ILE A 179 16.30 -5.20 -22.87
CA ILE A 179 16.55 -6.35 -21.98
C ILE A 179 17.82 -7.02 -22.50
N ASP A 180 18.91 -6.92 -21.73
CA ASP A 180 20.24 -7.46 -22.05
C ASP A 180 20.91 -8.09 -20.82
N GLU A 181 22.12 -8.62 -20.95
CA GLU A 181 22.84 -9.29 -19.85
C GLU A 181 23.24 -8.35 -18.71
N LYS A 182 23.06 -7.03 -18.86
CA LYS A 182 23.26 -6.02 -17.82
C LYS A 182 21.97 -5.68 -17.09
N THR A 183 20.81 -6.15 -17.56
CA THR A 183 19.51 -5.95 -16.90
C THR A 183 19.46 -6.75 -15.59
N ALA A 184 19.19 -6.06 -14.48
CA ALA A 184 18.98 -6.63 -13.16
C ALA A 184 17.55 -7.15 -13.00
N CYS A 185 16.56 -6.35 -13.41
CA CYS A 185 15.18 -6.79 -13.41
C CYS A 185 14.37 -6.20 -14.55
N VAL A 186 13.29 -6.92 -14.85
CA VAL A 186 12.24 -6.55 -15.80
C VAL A 186 10.96 -6.37 -15.00
N ILE A 187 10.39 -5.17 -15.04
CA ILE A 187 9.24 -4.76 -14.22
C ILE A 187 7.99 -4.66 -15.08
N ALA A 188 6.88 -5.23 -14.63
CA ALA A 188 5.56 -5.03 -15.21
C ALA A 188 4.47 -4.91 -14.14
N GLN A 189 3.38 -4.20 -14.46
CA GLN A 189 2.21 -4.11 -13.60
C GLN A 189 1.12 -5.08 -14.07
N TYR A 190 0.36 -5.65 -13.13
CA TYR A 190 -0.70 -6.62 -13.42
C TYR A 190 -1.94 -6.43 -12.50
N PRO A 191 -3.11 -6.07 -13.05
CA PRO A 191 -3.35 -5.44 -14.36
C PRO A 191 -2.53 -4.15 -14.56
N ASP A 192 -2.37 -3.72 -15.81
CA ASP A 192 -1.65 -2.49 -16.11
C ASP A 192 -2.43 -1.23 -15.65
N PHE A 193 -1.80 -0.06 -15.69
CA PHE A 193 -2.40 1.22 -15.29
C PHE A 193 -3.62 1.62 -16.12
N PHE A 194 -3.75 1.08 -17.34
CA PHE A 194 -4.89 1.31 -18.22
C PHE A 194 -5.99 0.24 -18.03
N GLY A 195 -5.81 -0.69 -17.10
CA GLY A 195 -6.73 -1.76 -16.76
C GLY A 195 -6.51 -3.07 -17.51
N ASN A 196 -5.59 -3.12 -18.48
CA ASN A 196 -5.39 -4.30 -19.32
C ASN A 196 -4.76 -5.46 -18.55
N ILE A 197 -5.29 -6.65 -18.78
CA ILE A 197 -4.75 -7.92 -18.29
C ILE A 197 -3.87 -8.51 -19.39
N GLU A 198 -2.57 -8.23 -19.31
CA GLU A 198 -1.53 -8.70 -20.24
C GLU A 198 -1.11 -10.15 -19.95
N ASP A 199 -0.69 -10.89 -20.99
CA ASP A 199 0.05 -12.14 -20.80
C ASP A 199 1.53 -11.83 -20.57
N LEU A 200 1.91 -11.79 -19.30
CA LEU A 200 3.26 -11.43 -18.87
C LEU A 200 4.27 -12.58 -18.96
N GLN A 201 3.86 -13.80 -19.34
CA GLN A 201 4.77 -14.95 -19.44
C GLN A 201 5.91 -14.69 -20.44
N THR A 202 5.60 -14.05 -21.57
CA THR A 202 6.60 -13.74 -22.60
C THR A 202 7.69 -12.83 -22.04
N LEU A 203 7.31 -11.82 -21.25
CA LEU A 203 8.23 -10.88 -20.64
C LEU A 203 9.06 -11.54 -19.52
N ALA A 204 8.47 -12.46 -18.76
CA ALA A 204 9.19 -13.28 -17.80
C ALA A 204 10.24 -14.18 -18.47
N ASP A 205 9.90 -14.79 -19.61
CA ASP A 205 10.82 -15.63 -20.37
C ASP A 205 11.98 -14.81 -20.98
N GLU A 206 11.73 -13.58 -21.42
CA GLU A 206 12.76 -12.63 -21.86
C GLU A 206 13.72 -12.25 -20.73
N ALA A 207 13.20 -11.93 -19.53
CA ALA A 207 14.02 -11.66 -18.36
C ALA A 207 14.92 -12.86 -18.02
N LYS A 208 14.33 -14.07 -18.02
CA LYS A 208 15.04 -15.32 -17.74
C LYS A 208 16.16 -15.61 -18.74
N LYS A 209 15.97 -15.34 -20.04
CA LYS A 209 17.00 -15.56 -21.08
C LYS A 209 18.30 -14.80 -20.81
N VAL A 210 18.23 -13.61 -20.21
CA VAL A 210 19.40 -12.79 -19.87
C VAL A 210 19.81 -12.92 -18.39
N GLY A 211 19.12 -13.77 -17.63
CA GLY A 211 19.34 -13.98 -16.19
C GLY A 211 18.92 -12.79 -15.32
N ALA A 212 18.00 -11.95 -15.79
CA ALA A 212 17.37 -10.89 -15.00
C ALA A 212 16.20 -11.46 -14.17
N LEU A 213 15.86 -10.79 -13.07
CA LEU A 213 14.67 -11.14 -12.28
C LEU A 213 13.41 -10.53 -12.88
N PHE A 214 12.29 -11.26 -12.88
CA PHE A 214 10.99 -10.72 -13.27
C PHE A 214 10.21 -10.22 -12.05
N VAL A 215 9.84 -8.94 -12.07
CA VAL A 215 9.13 -8.23 -10.99
C VAL A 215 7.72 -7.89 -11.46
N THR A 216 6.70 -8.36 -10.74
CA THR A 216 5.31 -8.02 -11.00
C THR A 216 4.75 -7.10 -9.91
N CYS A 217 4.19 -5.97 -10.32
CA CYS A 217 3.57 -4.98 -9.45
C CYS A 217 2.04 -5.11 -9.48
N ILE A 218 1.42 -5.23 -8.30
CA ILE A 218 -0.04 -5.35 -8.14
C ILE A 218 -0.54 -4.10 -7.42
N THR A 219 -1.28 -3.24 -8.12
CA THR A 219 -1.88 -2.05 -7.49
C THR A 219 -3.26 -2.33 -6.91
N GLU A 220 -3.97 -3.32 -7.45
CA GLU A 220 -5.29 -3.74 -6.96
C GLU A 220 -5.25 -5.23 -6.55
N LEU A 221 -5.01 -5.48 -5.26
CA LEU A 221 -4.73 -6.83 -4.75
C LEU A 221 -5.96 -7.76 -4.76
N THR A 222 -7.18 -7.24 -4.73
CA THR A 222 -8.40 -8.06 -4.83
C THR A 222 -8.51 -8.76 -6.19
N SER A 223 -7.87 -8.23 -7.23
CA SER A 223 -7.82 -8.86 -8.55
C SER A 223 -7.25 -10.28 -8.51
N LEU A 224 -6.27 -10.56 -7.63
CA LEU A 224 -5.64 -11.87 -7.50
C LEU A 224 -6.57 -12.94 -6.90
N ALA A 225 -7.75 -12.57 -6.43
CA ALA A 225 -8.77 -13.54 -6.03
C ALA A 225 -9.35 -14.33 -7.22
N ILE A 226 -9.31 -13.75 -8.43
CA ILE A 226 -9.86 -14.34 -9.65
C ILE A 226 -8.87 -14.41 -10.81
N LEU A 227 -7.78 -13.64 -10.75
CA LEU A 227 -6.71 -13.67 -11.75
C LEU A 227 -5.64 -14.71 -11.43
N LYS A 228 -4.87 -15.09 -12.47
CA LYS A 228 -3.76 -16.04 -12.33
C LYS A 228 -2.69 -15.43 -11.41
N PRO A 229 -2.26 -16.13 -10.34
CA PRO A 229 -1.20 -15.63 -9.46
C PRO A 229 0.14 -15.42 -10.21
N PRO A 230 0.90 -14.36 -9.92
CA PRO A 230 2.13 -14.06 -10.67
C PRO A 230 3.21 -15.13 -10.65
N ALA A 231 3.36 -15.85 -9.54
CA ALA A 231 4.29 -16.97 -9.48
C ALA A 231 4.02 -18.06 -10.55
N ASN A 232 2.77 -18.17 -11.04
CA ASN A 232 2.38 -19.16 -12.04
C ASN A 232 2.68 -18.71 -13.48
N PHE A 233 3.19 -17.49 -13.68
CA PHE A 233 3.66 -17.01 -14.98
C PHE A 233 5.11 -16.51 -14.97
N GLY A 234 5.90 -16.95 -13.98
CA GLY A 234 7.34 -16.78 -13.99
C GLY A 234 7.88 -15.57 -13.22
N SER A 235 7.08 -14.92 -12.37
CA SER A 235 7.60 -13.87 -11.47
C SER A 235 8.57 -14.45 -10.43
N ASP A 236 9.67 -13.74 -10.21
CA ASP A 236 10.63 -14.00 -9.13
C ASP A 236 10.31 -13.15 -7.88
N ILE A 237 9.75 -11.95 -8.12
CA ILE A 237 9.37 -10.97 -7.11
C ILE A 237 7.97 -10.43 -7.44
N VAL A 238 7.11 -10.36 -6.43
CA VAL A 238 5.83 -9.64 -6.50
C VAL A 238 5.82 -8.55 -5.45
N VAL A 239 5.45 -7.35 -5.87
CA VAL A 239 5.25 -6.20 -5.01
C VAL A 239 3.85 -5.68 -5.20
N GLY A 240 3.33 -4.95 -4.24
CA GLY A 240 2.05 -4.32 -4.45
C GLY A 240 1.53 -3.49 -3.30
N GLU A 241 0.32 -3.00 -3.53
CA GLU A 241 -0.46 -2.21 -2.59
C GLU A 241 -1.58 -3.07 -2.01
N GLY A 242 -1.62 -3.17 -0.69
CA GLY A 242 -2.62 -3.92 0.07
C GLY A 242 -3.85 -3.09 0.46
N GLN A 243 -3.92 -1.81 0.06
CA GLN A 243 -5.03 -0.92 0.41
C GLN A 243 -6.42 -1.50 0.13
N SER A 244 -6.59 -2.27 -0.95
CA SER A 244 -7.88 -2.85 -1.30
C SER A 244 -8.39 -3.93 -0.33
N LEU A 245 -7.56 -4.35 0.63
CA LEU A 245 -7.94 -5.27 1.70
C LEU A 245 -8.55 -4.52 2.90
N GLY A 246 -9.59 -3.73 2.64
CA GLY A 246 -10.37 -3.05 3.68
C GLY A 246 -9.69 -1.85 4.33
N ILE A 247 -8.64 -1.29 3.73
CA ILE A 247 -7.97 -0.07 4.21
C ILE A 247 -8.60 1.14 3.50
N PRO A 248 -8.99 2.22 4.21
CA PRO A 248 -9.58 3.39 3.58
C PRO A 248 -8.57 4.18 2.75
N ILE A 249 -9.05 4.81 1.66
CA ILE A 249 -8.22 5.64 0.77
C ILE A 249 -7.54 6.83 1.50
N SER A 250 -8.15 7.35 2.57
CA SER A 250 -7.56 8.33 3.51
C SER A 250 -6.77 9.49 2.89
N TYR A 251 -7.16 9.93 1.68
CA TYR A 251 -6.44 10.95 0.92
C TYR A 251 -4.94 10.64 0.70
N GLY A 252 -4.60 9.36 0.51
CA GLY A 252 -3.26 8.89 0.12
C GLY A 252 -2.52 8.05 1.16
N GLY A 253 -3.07 7.84 2.36
CA GLY A 253 -2.46 6.92 3.32
C GLY A 253 -2.90 7.09 4.77
N PRO A 254 -2.32 6.29 5.70
CA PRO A 254 -1.26 5.32 5.43
C PRO A 254 -1.75 4.14 4.58
N TYR A 255 -0.90 3.66 3.67
CA TYR A 255 -1.15 2.53 2.76
C TYR A 255 -0.26 1.33 3.12
N LEU A 256 -0.43 0.19 2.45
CA LEU A 256 0.18 -1.08 2.81
C LEU A 256 1.01 -1.63 1.65
N GLY A 257 2.29 -1.26 1.60
CA GLY A 257 3.23 -1.92 0.70
C GLY A 257 3.52 -3.36 1.12
N PHE A 258 3.76 -4.25 0.16
CA PHE A 258 4.32 -5.57 0.44
C PHE A 258 5.33 -5.99 -0.63
N ILE A 259 6.23 -6.90 -0.26
CA ILE A 259 7.11 -7.59 -1.20
C ILE A 259 7.13 -9.08 -0.85
N ALA A 260 6.94 -9.91 -1.88
CA ALA A 260 7.00 -11.36 -1.83
C ALA A 260 7.93 -11.89 -2.90
N VAL A 261 8.68 -12.94 -2.60
CA VAL A 261 9.76 -13.46 -3.43
C VAL A 261 9.79 -14.98 -3.43
N LYS A 262 10.55 -15.55 -4.37
CA LYS A 262 11.00 -16.93 -4.32
C LYS A 262 11.98 -17.19 -3.17
N GLN A 263 12.02 -18.43 -2.68
CA GLN A 263 12.73 -18.83 -1.46
C GLN A 263 14.23 -18.49 -1.48
N ASP A 264 14.87 -18.53 -2.64
CA ASP A 264 16.29 -18.21 -2.85
C ASP A 264 16.63 -16.73 -2.57
N LEU A 265 15.65 -15.83 -2.72
CA LEU A 265 15.78 -14.40 -2.46
C LEU A 265 15.47 -13.99 -1.01
N LEU A 266 15.05 -14.93 -0.15
CA LEU A 266 14.68 -14.67 1.26
C LEU A 266 15.70 -13.80 2.01
N LYS A 267 17.00 -14.10 1.86
CA LYS A 267 18.07 -13.38 2.56
C LYS A 267 18.28 -11.94 2.05
N LYS A 268 17.62 -11.56 0.96
CA LYS A 268 17.70 -10.25 0.31
C LYS A 268 16.48 -9.38 0.58
N LEU A 269 15.39 -9.94 1.10
CA LEU A 269 14.17 -9.21 1.39
C LEU A 269 14.44 -7.98 2.28
N PRO A 270 13.79 -6.83 2.00
CA PRO A 270 13.78 -5.67 2.87
C PRO A 270 12.79 -5.84 4.04
N GLY A 271 13.07 -5.15 5.14
CA GLY A 271 12.18 -5.10 6.30
C GLY A 271 12.08 -6.42 7.07
N ARG A 272 11.08 -6.46 7.96
CA ARG A 272 10.86 -7.52 8.94
C ARG A 272 10.29 -8.78 8.28
N ILE A 273 10.59 -9.92 8.88
CA ILE A 273 9.98 -11.22 8.56
C ILE A 273 9.70 -11.93 9.87
N VAL A 274 8.49 -12.40 10.05
CA VAL A 274 8.12 -13.31 11.15
C VAL A 274 8.23 -14.76 10.67
N GLY A 275 8.78 -15.61 11.53
CA GLY A 275 8.85 -17.06 11.29
C GLY A 275 8.39 -17.85 12.51
N LEU A 276 7.96 -19.09 12.26
CA LEU A 276 7.65 -20.08 13.28
C LEU A 276 8.95 -20.69 13.84
N THR A 277 9.00 -20.89 15.15
CA THR A 277 10.10 -21.51 15.90
C THR A 277 9.54 -22.27 17.11
N THR A 278 10.39 -22.91 17.90
CA THR A 278 10.02 -23.50 19.20
C THR A 278 10.71 -22.80 20.35
N ASP A 279 10.06 -22.78 21.52
CA ASP A 279 10.64 -22.33 22.80
C ASP A 279 11.54 -23.40 23.46
N ASP A 280 12.04 -23.13 24.67
CA ASP A 280 12.88 -24.04 25.45
C ASP A 280 12.15 -25.31 25.95
N LYS A 281 10.81 -25.33 25.88
CA LYS A 281 9.94 -26.45 26.23
C LYS A 281 9.41 -27.20 25.00
N GLY A 282 9.78 -26.78 23.79
CA GLY A 282 9.33 -27.36 22.53
C GLY A 282 7.95 -26.89 22.05
N ASN A 283 7.37 -25.85 22.66
CA ASN A 283 6.12 -25.27 22.17
C ASN A 283 6.38 -24.39 20.96
N GLU A 284 5.50 -24.43 19.97
CA GLU A 284 5.56 -23.56 18.81
C GLU A 284 5.26 -22.09 19.17
N GLY A 285 5.99 -21.18 18.55
CA GLY A 285 5.82 -19.73 18.70
C GLY A 285 6.43 -18.96 17.53
N PHE A 286 6.15 -17.67 17.47
CA PHE A 286 6.55 -16.79 16.39
C PHE A 286 7.64 -15.83 16.85
N VAL A 287 8.60 -15.51 15.96
CA VAL A 287 9.66 -14.53 16.23
C VAL A 287 9.99 -13.72 14.99
N LEU A 288 10.50 -12.51 15.18
CA LEU A 288 11.18 -11.80 14.09
C LEU A 288 12.48 -12.55 13.74
N THR A 289 12.60 -12.98 12.49
CA THR A 289 13.72 -13.81 12.02
C THR A 289 14.50 -13.12 10.90
N PHE A 290 15.69 -13.64 10.59
CA PHE A 290 16.65 -13.05 9.64
C PHE A 290 16.95 -11.56 9.93
N ARG A 291 16.92 -11.13 11.20
CA ARG A 291 17.13 -9.74 11.66
C ARG A 291 18.45 -9.13 11.18
N ALA A 292 19.48 -9.95 10.95
CA ALA A 292 20.79 -9.49 10.48
C ALA A 292 20.76 -8.79 9.10
N ARG A 293 19.61 -8.74 8.40
CA ARG A 293 19.38 -7.92 7.21
C ARG A 293 19.07 -6.46 7.52
N GLU A 294 18.53 -6.19 8.71
CA GLU A 294 17.88 -4.92 9.07
C GLU A 294 18.87 -3.87 9.58
N GLN A 295 18.46 -2.60 9.50
CA GLN A 295 19.31 -1.42 9.72
C GLN A 295 19.87 -1.31 11.15
N ASP A 296 19.14 -1.78 12.16
CA ASP A 296 19.54 -1.73 13.57
C ASP A 296 20.75 -2.62 13.85
N ILE A 297 20.95 -3.66 13.02
CA ILE A 297 22.11 -4.55 13.09
C ILE A 297 23.14 -4.18 12.03
N ARG A 298 22.73 -4.07 10.76
CA ARG A 298 23.66 -3.95 9.62
C ARG A 298 23.96 -2.53 9.17
N ARG A 299 23.23 -1.53 9.67
CA ARG A 299 23.43 -0.10 9.36
C ARG A 299 23.53 0.13 7.84
N GLY A 300 24.57 0.80 7.36
CA GLY A 300 24.78 1.09 5.93
C GLY A 300 24.97 -0.13 5.03
N ARG A 301 25.01 -1.36 5.56
CA ARG A 301 25.05 -2.62 4.77
C ARG A 301 23.73 -3.40 4.82
N ALA A 302 22.69 -2.82 5.41
CA ALA A 302 21.36 -3.43 5.49
C ALA A 302 20.73 -3.56 4.10
N THR A 303 19.70 -4.39 3.98
CA THR A 303 18.97 -4.55 2.72
C THR A 303 18.11 -3.33 2.37
N SER A 304 17.70 -2.57 3.38
CA SER A 304 16.92 -1.33 3.25
C SER A 304 17.13 -0.44 4.50
N ASN A 305 16.80 0.84 4.38
CA ASN A 305 16.75 1.77 5.50
C ASN A 305 15.43 1.68 6.32
N ILE A 306 14.46 0.88 5.87
CA ILE A 306 13.15 0.79 6.51
C ILE A 306 13.29 0.41 7.99
N THR A 307 12.59 1.16 8.84
CA THR A 307 12.49 0.90 10.28
C THR A 307 11.04 0.76 10.66
N THR A 308 10.32 1.84 11.00
CA THR A 308 8.85 1.77 11.10
C THR A 308 8.29 1.35 9.75
N ASN A 309 7.34 0.42 9.76
CA ASN A 309 6.59 -0.05 8.59
C ASN A 309 5.09 0.14 8.85
N GLN A 310 4.25 -0.58 8.10
CA GLN A 310 2.79 -0.48 8.17
C GLN A 310 2.17 -1.67 8.90
N ALA A 311 2.68 -2.02 10.08
CA ALA A 311 2.25 -3.19 10.83
C ALA A 311 0.75 -3.16 11.21
N LEU A 312 0.21 -2.00 11.59
CA LEU A 312 -1.21 -1.86 11.91
C LEU A 312 -2.11 -2.07 10.68
N LEU A 313 -1.64 -1.68 9.50
CA LEU A 313 -2.38 -1.93 8.25
C LEU A 313 -2.24 -3.36 7.76
N ALA A 314 -1.08 -3.99 7.98
CA ALA A 314 -0.93 -5.42 7.76
C ALA A 314 -1.90 -6.21 8.65
N LEU A 315 -2.10 -5.77 9.90
CA LEU A 315 -3.14 -6.31 10.77
C LEU A 315 -4.56 -6.06 10.21
N SER A 316 -4.88 -4.84 9.74
CA SER A 316 -6.16 -4.56 9.08
C SER A 316 -6.43 -5.51 7.91
N ALA A 317 -5.45 -5.69 7.02
CA ALA A 317 -5.54 -6.59 5.87
C ALA A 317 -5.68 -8.06 6.30
N THR A 318 -4.99 -8.47 7.36
CA THR A 318 -5.11 -9.83 7.92
C THR A 318 -6.52 -10.08 8.45
N ILE A 319 -7.08 -9.13 9.20
CA ILE A 319 -8.46 -9.20 9.70
C ILE A 319 -9.44 -9.24 8.54
N TYR A 320 -9.25 -8.41 7.50
CA TYR A 320 -10.07 -8.42 6.30
C TYR A 320 -10.06 -9.80 5.63
N LEU A 321 -8.87 -10.35 5.35
CA LEU A 321 -8.71 -11.63 4.68
C LEU A 321 -9.27 -12.79 5.50
N ALA A 322 -9.08 -12.77 6.82
CA ALA A 322 -9.65 -13.77 7.73
C ALA A 322 -11.20 -13.68 7.79
N ALA A 323 -11.76 -12.46 7.84
CA ALA A 323 -13.20 -12.24 7.93
C ALA A 323 -13.92 -12.56 6.61
N MET A 324 -13.33 -12.20 5.48
CA MET A 324 -13.90 -12.46 4.16
C MET A 324 -13.69 -13.92 3.74
N GLY A 325 -12.55 -14.51 4.12
CA GLY A 325 -12.11 -15.80 3.62
C GLY A 325 -11.96 -15.81 2.09
N LYS A 326 -11.70 -17.01 1.53
CA LYS A 326 -11.54 -17.19 0.08
C LYS A 326 -12.79 -16.77 -0.70
N ASP A 327 -13.95 -17.29 -0.31
CA ASP A 327 -15.19 -17.09 -1.08
C ASP A 327 -15.68 -15.64 -1.00
N GLY A 328 -15.56 -15.00 0.17
CA GLY A 328 -15.90 -13.59 0.32
C GLY A 328 -14.99 -12.68 -0.53
N LEU A 329 -13.68 -12.96 -0.57
CA LEU A 329 -12.76 -12.21 -1.41
C LEU A 329 -13.07 -12.40 -2.91
N ILE A 330 -13.40 -13.63 -3.34
CA ILE A 330 -13.85 -13.90 -4.72
C ILE A 330 -15.14 -13.14 -5.03
N ASN A 331 -16.08 -13.05 -4.09
CA ASN A 331 -17.33 -12.31 -4.29
C ASN A 331 -17.09 -10.81 -4.42
N VAL A 332 -16.20 -10.23 -3.60
CA VAL A 332 -15.77 -8.83 -3.75
C VAL A 332 -15.19 -8.63 -5.14
N ALA A 333 -14.23 -9.46 -5.55
CA ALA A 333 -13.58 -9.29 -6.84
C ALA A 333 -14.56 -9.40 -8.03
N LYS A 334 -15.46 -10.38 -7.99
CA LYS A 334 -16.50 -10.54 -9.01
C LYS A 334 -17.48 -9.37 -9.02
N ALA A 335 -17.79 -8.78 -7.87
CA ALA A 335 -18.66 -7.61 -7.79
C ALA A 335 -17.98 -6.38 -8.42
N SER A 336 -16.72 -6.09 -8.06
CA SER A 336 -15.94 -5.00 -8.66
C SER A 336 -15.82 -5.16 -10.18
N TYR A 337 -15.48 -6.36 -10.64
CA TYR A 337 -15.45 -6.73 -12.06
C TYR A 337 -16.78 -6.45 -12.75
N LYS A 338 -17.89 -6.94 -12.17
CA LYS A 338 -19.24 -6.79 -12.72
C LYS A 338 -19.63 -5.31 -12.84
N GLN A 339 -19.41 -4.50 -11.81
CA GLN A 339 -19.80 -3.08 -11.85
C GLN A 339 -19.02 -2.31 -12.91
N ALA A 340 -17.72 -2.59 -13.05
CA ALA A 340 -16.89 -1.97 -14.09
C ALA A 340 -17.41 -2.31 -15.49
N HIS A 341 -17.77 -3.57 -15.74
CA HIS A 341 -18.28 -3.99 -17.05
C HIS A 341 -19.69 -3.45 -17.36
N ILE A 342 -20.55 -3.30 -16.34
CA ILE A 342 -21.86 -2.67 -16.53
C ILE A 342 -21.70 -1.19 -16.93
N LEU A 343 -20.85 -0.45 -16.22
CA LEU A 343 -20.59 0.95 -16.57
C LEU A 343 -19.95 1.06 -17.95
N HIS A 344 -18.97 0.21 -18.26
CA HIS A 344 -18.30 0.18 -19.56
C HIS A 344 -19.27 -0.01 -20.74
N GLU A 345 -20.18 -0.98 -20.65
CA GLU A 345 -21.17 -1.21 -21.71
C GLU A 345 -22.17 -0.06 -21.84
N LYS A 346 -22.66 0.49 -20.72
CA LYS A 346 -23.55 1.67 -20.75
C LYS A 346 -22.87 2.90 -21.34
N LEU A 347 -21.58 3.11 -21.08
CA LEU A 347 -20.83 4.22 -21.67
C LEU A 347 -20.72 4.07 -23.20
N LYS A 348 -20.57 2.84 -23.70
CA LYS A 348 -20.59 2.57 -25.15
C LYS A 348 -21.94 2.90 -25.78
N GLU A 349 -23.05 2.60 -25.10
CA GLU A 349 -24.41 2.93 -25.56
C GLU A 349 -24.61 4.45 -25.73
N VAL A 350 -23.97 5.28 -24.91
CA VAL A 350 -24.00 6.76 -25.02
C VAL A 350 -22.84 7.35 -25.84
N GLY A 351 -22.17 6.52 -26.65
CA GLY A 351 -21.23 6.95 -27.67
C GLY A 351 -19.75 7.04 -27.23
N PHE A 352 -19.39 6.53 -26.06
CA PHE A 352 -17.98 6.41 -25.67
C PHE A 352 -17.33 5.24 -26.40
N GLU A 353 -16.09 5.42 -26.85
CA GLU A 353 -15.30 4.37 -27.50
C GLU A 353 -14.41 3.69 -26.45
N SER A 354 -14.42 2.36 -26.36
CA SER A 354 -13.47 1.65 -25.50
C SER A 354 -12.08 1.65 -26.14
N LEU A 355 -11.05 1.96 -25.34
CA LEU A 355 -9.66 1.93 -25.78
C LEU A 355 -8.88 0.72 -25.29
N ASN A 356 -9.48 -0.14 -24.46
CA ASN A 356 -8.87 -1.41 -24.08
C ASN A 356 -9.01 -2.40 -25.23
N ASP A 357 -7.88 -2.99 -25.64
CA ASP A 357 -7.81 -4.07 -26.64
C ASP A 357 -7.67 -5.46 -25.98
N LYS A 358 -7.63 -5.50 -24.64
CA LYS A 358 -7.47 -6.69 -23.81
C LYS A 358 -8.54 -6.74 -22.72
N PRO A 359 -8.78 -7.92 -22.11
CA PRO A 359 -9.63 -8.01 -20.93
C PRO A 359 -9.14 -7.07 -19.82
N PHE A 360 -10.07 -6.52 -19.04
CA PHE A 360 -9.76 -5.71 -17.88
C PHE A 360 -10.48 -6.23 -16.63
N TYR A 361 -10.00 -5.82 -15.46
CA TYR A 361 -10.61 -6.20 -14.18
C TYR A 361 -11.68 -5.19 -13.75
N ASN A 362 -11.28 -4.13 -13.06
CA ASN A 362 -12.17 -3.15 -12.45
C ASN A 362 -11.86 -1.70 -12.90
N GLU A 363 -10.84 -1.54 -13.75
CA GLU A 363 -10.45 -0.28 -14.38
C GLU A 363 -10.43 -0.44 -15.89
N PHE A 364 -10.80 0.60 -16.63
CA PHE A 364 -10.79 0.60 -18.09
C PHE A 364 -10.64 2.01 -18.64
N VAL A 365 -10.17 2.12 -19.88
CA VAL A 365 -10.01 3.37 -20.60
C VAL A 365 -11.10 3.52 -21.65
N VAL A 366 -11.75 4.67 -21.63
CA VAL A 366 -12.70 5.10 -22.66
C VAL A 366 -12.28 6.44 -23.25
N LYS A 367 -12.63 6.64 -24.52
CA LYS A 367 -12.60 7.92 -25.19
C LYS A 367 -14.03 8.47 -25.23
N ALA A 368 -14.19 9.61 -24.56
CA ALA A 368 -15.42 10.36 -24.48
C ALA A 368 -15.74 11.12 -25.79
N THR A 369 -17.01 11.49 -25.93
CA THR A 369 -17.52 12.30 -27.04
C THR A 369 -17.15 13.78 -26.92
N LYS A 370 -16.86 14.24 -25.71
CA LYS A 370 -16.43 15.61 -25.34
C LYS A 370 -15.05 15.57 -24.67
N PRO A 371 -14.35 16.72 -24.53
CA PRO A 371 -13.11 16.79 -23.75
C PRO A 371 -13.28 16.20 -22.34
N SER A 372 -12.29 15.42 -21.89
CA SER A 372 -12.34 14.72 -20.61
C SER A 372 -12.52 15.66 -19.42
N GLU A 373 -11.94 16.87 -19.47
CA GLU A 373 -12.08 17.90 -18.43
C GLU A 373 -13.52 18.38 -18.25
N GLU A 374 -14.27 18.52 -19.36
CA GLU A 374 -15.68 18.92 -19.31
C GLU A 374 -16.53 17.82 -18.67
N ILE A 375 -16.30 16.57 -19.07
CA ILE A 375 -16.98 15.40 -18.51
C ILE A 375 -16.74 15.30 -17.00
N LEU A 376 -15.48 15.36 -16.57
CA LEU A 376 -15.11 15.29 -15.16
C LEU A 376 -15.67 16.47 -14.35
N SER A 377 -15.72 17.67 -14.94
CA SER A 377 -16.31 18.85 -14.31
C SER A 377 -17.83 18.69 -14.11
N SER A 378 -18.54 18.11 -15.08
CA SER A 378 -19.98 17.81 -14.96
C SER A 378 -20.26 16.75 -13.90
N LEU A 379 -19.46 15.68 -13.86
CA LEU A 379 -19.53 14.65 -12.82
C LEU A 379 -19.26 15.22 -11.43
N LEU A 380 -18.25 16.10 -11.29
CA LEU A 380 -17.91 16.72 -10.02
C LEU A 380 -19.05 17.61 -9.48
N LYS A 381 -19.80 18.30 -10.35
CA LYS A 381 -21.01 19.06 -9.94
C LYS A 381 -22.09 18.16 -9.34
N LYS A 382 -22.08 16.86 -9.66
CA LYS A 382 -22.97 15.82 -9.10
C LYS A 382 -22.31 15.03 -7.97
N ASN A 383 -21.20 15.53 -7.42
CA ASN A 383 -20.41 14.88 -6.36
C ASN A 383 -19.89 13.48 -6.76
N ILE A 384 -19.52 13.32 -8.03
CA ILE A 384 -18.92 12.10 -8.59
C ILE A 384 -17.48 12.39 -8.98
N LEU A 385 -16.52 11.64 -8.45
CA LEU A 385 -15.13 11.63 -8.95
C LEU A 385 -15.04 10.64 -10.10
N GLY A 386 -15.19 11.15 -11.33
CA GLY A 386 -15.48 10.36 -12.52
C GLY A 386 -14.36 9.51 -13.10
N GLY A 387 -13.13 9.61 -12.59
CA GLY A 387 -11.98 8.93 -13.18
C GLY A 387 -10.73 9.80 -13.21
N ILE A 388 -9.70 9.32 -13.91
CA ILE A 388 -8.44 10.05 -14.14
C ILE A 388 -8.45 10.57 -15.58
N ASN A 389 -8.17 11.87 -15.71
CA ASN A 389 -7.94 12.50 -17.01
C ASN A 389 -6.63 11.99 -17.63
N LEU A 390 -6.69 11.36 -18.80
CA LEU A 390 -5.53 10.91 -19.56
C LEU A 390 -5.16 11.87 -20.72
N GLY A 391 -5.82 13.02 -20.80
CA GLY A 391 -5.68 14.02 -21.85
C GLY A 391 -6.66 13.83 -23.01
N GLU A 392 -6.84 14.89 -23.81
CA GLU A 392 -7.77 14.95 -24.93
C GLU A 392 -9.21 14.60 -24.47
N ASN A 393 -9.74 13.48 -24.96
CA ASN A 393 -11.05 12.97 -24.59
C ASN A 393 -10.94 11.63 -23.84
N LYS A 394 -9.77 11.29 -23.28
CA LYS A 394 -9.52 9.95 -22.69
C LYS A 394 -9.65 9.97 -21.17
N LEU A 395 -10.33 8.97 -20.64
CA LEU A 395 -10.57 8.79 -19.21
C LEU A 395 -10.21 7.37 -18.80
N LEU A 396 -9.47 7.23 -17.69
CA LEU A 396 -9.38 5.98 -16.94
C LEU A 396 -10.50 5.99 -15.90
N VAL A 397 -11.39 5.00 -15.97
CA VAL A 397 -12.55 4.87 -15.10
C VAL A 397 -12.41 3.58 -14.29
N CYS A 398 -12.79 3.64 -13.03
CA CYS A 398 -12.75 2.51 -12.11
C CYS A 398 -14.14 2.26 -11.50
N CYS A 399 -14.46 1.02 -11.22
CA CYS A 399 -15.56 0.66 -10.31
C CYS A 399 -15.10 -0.37 -9.29
N THR A 400 -15.76 -0.41 -8.14
CA THR A 400 -15.62 -1.43 -7.11
C THR A 400 -17.00 -1.95 -6.72
N GLU A 401 -17.05 -2.87 -5.77
CA GLU A 401 -18.29 -3.36 -5.16
C GLU A 401 -19.09 -2.27 -4.45
N ASN A 402 -18.48 -1.11 -4.16
CA ASN A 402 -19.16 0.03 -3.55
C ASN A 402 -19.94 0.88 -4.55
N ASN A 403 -19.76 0.68 -5.87
CA ASN A 403 -20.56 1.39 -6.86
C ASN A 403 -21.91 0.67 -7.04
N SER A 404 -22.98 1.32 -6.61
CA SER A 404 -24.33 0.79 -6.77
C SER A 404 -24.83 0.97 -8.20
N ALA A 405 -25.93 0.27 -8.55
CA ALA A 405 -26.58 0.45 -9.85
C ALA A 405 -27.00 1.91 -10.08
N GLN A 406 -27.51 2.59 -9.05
CA GLN A 406 -27.91 4.00 -9.15
C GLN A 406 -26.70 4.92 -9.39
N ASP A 407 -25.55 4.61 -8.80
CA ASP A 407 -24.34 5.41 -9.03
C ASP A 407 -23.87 5.32 -10.49
N ILE A 408 -24.01 4.13 -11.08
CA ILE A 408 -23.71 3.91 -12.49
C ILE A 408 -24.71 4.66 -13.38
N GLU A 409 -26.01 4.60 -13.09
CA GLU A 409 -27.01 5.36 -13.86
C GLU A 409 -26.76 6.87 -13.78
N ASP A 410 -26.47 7.40 -12.59
CA ASP A 410 -26.18 8.81 -12.39
C ASP A 410 -24.91 9.25 -13.14
N TYR A 411 -23.89 8.38 -13.18
CA TYR A 411 -22.70 8.62 -13.98
C TYR A 411 -23.08 8.75 -15.46
N VAL A 412 -23.77 7.74 -16.00
CA VAL A 412 -24.11 7.65 -17.43
C VAL A 412 -25.02 8.79 -17.86
N SER A 413 -26.03 9.14 -17.06
CA SER A 413 -26.92 10.26 -17.36
C SER A 413 -26.15 11.59 -17.41
N THR A 414 -25.23 11.80 -16.46
CA THR A 414 -24.47 13.06 -16.36
C THR A 414 -23.52 13.26 -17.53
N VAL A 415 -22.99 12.19 -18.14
CA VAL A 415 -22.07 12.30 -19.28
C VAL A 415 -22.78 12.31 -20.64
N ASN A 416 -24.04 11.89 -20.69
CA ASN A 416 -24.86 11.90 -21.89
C ASN A 416 -25.51 13.28 -22.15
N ASP A 417 -25.80 14.04 -21.07
CA ASP A 417 -26.18 15.45 -21.13
C ASP A 417 -25.02 16.33 -21.69
#